data_AF-A0A139AUS5-F1
#
_entry.id   AF-A0A139AUS5-F1
#
_cell.length_a   1.000
_cell.length_b   1.000
_cell.length_c   1.000
_cell.angle_alpha   90.00
_cell.angle_beta   90.00
_cell.angle_gamma   90.00
#
_symmetry.space_group_name_H-M   'P 1'
#
loop_
_entity.id
_entity.type
_entity.pdbx_description
1 polymer ?
#
loop_
_entity_poly.entity_id
_entity_poly.type
_entity_poly.pdbx_seq_one_letter_code
_entity_poly.pdbx_strand_id
1 'polypeptide(L)'
;MASSLFRPAPTSTDSSILQLAPVLHLADPHRSVLAIAPAPPCPITGRTVLAALSDALGRVIIFDVDRGQAVRIVKGVRGAQCAWGAIPICAQGSDSKSDSSPARVLILFIYLPNRGILEAHIAGGGRVGAVNVARGGRLVSEHNGILGAGAQGRWTGGVGGVWIVESGGRIRKVEVGLDMSI
;
A
#
# COMPACT_ATOMS: atom_id res chain seq x y z
N MET A 1 36.30 -41.39 -32.85
CA MET A 1 36.57 -40.27 -31.93
C MET A 1 35.24 -39.53 -31.76
N ALA A 2 34.38 -39.91 -30.82
CA ALA A 2 34.39 -39.70 -29.36
C ALA A 2 33.21 -38.76 -29.02
N SER A 3 32.02 -39.35 -28.89
CA SER A 3 30.82 -38.74 -28.34
C SER A 3 30.95 -38.67 -26.82
N SER A 4 31.29 -37.50 -26.27
CA SER A 4 31.34 -37.31 -24.81
C SER A 4 29.99 -36.79 -24.30
N LEU A 5 29.32 -37.66 -23.55
CA LEU A 5 28.12 -37.43 -22.77
C LEU A 5 28.30 -36.21 -21.84
N PHE A 6 27.58 -35.12 -22.11
CA PHE A 6 27.43 -34.03 -21.16
C PHE A 6 26.44 -34.49 -20.08
N ARG A 7 26.98 -35.01 -18.97
CA ARG A 7 26.18 -35.36 -17.79
C ARG A 7 26.06 -34.11 -16.93
N PRO A 8 24.86 -33.55 -16.67
CA PRO A 8 24.74 -32.50 -15.68
C PRO A 8 25.07 -33.08 -14.29
N ALA A 9 25.86 -32.34 -13.53
CA ALA A 9 26.14 -32.65 -12.12
C ALA A 9 24.83 -32.63 -11.33
N PRO A 10 24.65 -33.48 -10.31
CA PRO A 10 23.54 -33.34 -9.38
C PRO A 10 23.77 -32.07 -8.56
N THR A 11 23.18 -30.94 -8.96
CA THR A 11 23.00 -29.82 -8.05
C THR A 11 21.93 -30.25 -7.05
N SER A 12 22.36 -30.78 -5.91
CA SER A 12 21.52 -30.88 -4.72
C SER A 12 21.00 -29.49 -4.41
N THR A 13 19.77 -29.20 -4.82
CA THR A 13 19.07 -27.99 -4.43
C THR A 13 18.82 -28.10 -2.94
N ASP A 14 19.72 -27.51 -2.17
CA ASP A 14 19.59 -27.36 -0.73
C ASP A 14 18.31 -26.58 -0.45
N SER A 15 17.23 -27.29 -0.14
CA SER A 15 15.89 -26.77 0.12
C SER A 15 15.78 -26.11 1.50
N SER A 16 16.90 -25.74 2.11
CA SER A 16 16.98 -24.99 3.36
C SER A 16 16.77 -23.48 3.19
N ILE A 17 16.39 -23.02 2.00
CA ILE A 17 15.80 -21.67 1.83
C ILE A 17 14.59 -21.60 2.75
N LEU A 18 14.74 -20.82 3.83
CA LEU A 18 13.76 -20.61 4.89
C LEU A 18 12.35 -20.40 4.31
N GLN A 19 11.58 -21.47 4.20
CA GLN A 19 10.14 -21.43 3.99
C GLN A 19 9.50 -20.98 5.30
N LEU A 20 9.71 -19.71 5.66
CA LEU A 20 8.85 -19.07 6.64
C LEU A 20 7.53 -18.85 5.93
N ALA A 21 6.62 -19.82 6.05
CA ALA A 21 5.22 -19.56 5.81
C ALA A 21 4.85 -18.39 6.74
N PRO A 22 4.45 -17.22 6.21
CA PRO A 22 4.04 -16.13 7.07
C PRO A 22 2.83 -16.62 7.85
N VAL A 23 3.01 -16.91 9.14
CA VAL A 23 1.92 -17.29 10.03
C VAL A 23 1.05 -16.04 10.17
N LEU A 24 -0.05 -16.02 9.43
CA LEU A 24 -0.89 -14.85 9.23
C LEU A 24 -2.07 -14.83 10.23
N HIS A 25 -1.86 -15.46 11.38
CA HIS A 25 -2.75 -15.44 12.53
C HIS A 25 -2.28 -14.36 13.48
N LEU A 26 -3.22 -13.53 13.95
CA LEU A 26 -2.94 -12.70 15.11
C LEU A 26 -2.86 -13.61 16.35
N ALA A 27 -2.33 -13.11 17.46
CA ALA A 27 -2.33 -13.82 18.75
C ALA A 27 -3.77 -14.04 19.34
N ASP A 28 -4.77 -13.99 18.46
CA ASP A 28 -6.19 -14.24 18.66
C ASP A 28 -6.55 -15.39 17.70
N PRO A 29 -6.77 -16.62 18.22
CA PRO A 29 -6.98 -17.83 17.41
C PRO A 29 -8.16 -17.73 16.44
N HIS A 30 -9.16 -16.91 16.76
CA HIS A 30 -10.34 -16.71 15.94
C HIS A 30 -10.14 -15.65 14.85
N ARG A 31 -8.93 -15.10 14.76
CA ARG A 31 -8.62 -13.99 13.88
C ARG A 31 -7.52 -14.35 12.88
N SER A 32 -7.95 -14.58 11.64
CA SER A 32 -7.07 -14.63 10.48
C SER A 32 -6.99 -13.28 9.80
N VAL A 33 -5.77 -12.87 9.47
CA VAL A 33 -5.55 -11.80 8.50
C VAL A 33 -5.88 -12.38 7.11
N LEU A 34 -6.31 -11.54 6.18
CA LEU A 34 -6.64 -11.93 4.81
C LEU A 34 -5.70 -11.28 3.80
N ALA A 35 -5.30 -10.03 4.06
CA ALA A 35 -4.30 -9.33 3.26
C ALA A 35 -3.48 -8.38 4.12
N ILE A 36 -2.23 -8.18 3.69
CA ILE A 36 -1.29 -7.23 4.26
C ILE A 36 -0.94 -6.23 3.16
N ALA A 37 -1.16 -4.95 3.43
CA ALA A 37 -0.69 -3.85 2.60
C ALA A 37 0.41 -3.10 3.37
N PRO A 38 1.70 -3.40 3.13
CA PRO A 38 2.79 -2.67 3.77
C PRO A 38 2.81 -1.23 3.29
N ALA A 39 3.10 -0.30 4.20
CA ALA A 39 3.37 1.07 3.80
C ALA A 39 4.66 1.10 2.97
N PRO A 40 4.75 2.03 2.00
CA PRO A 40 5.99 2.28 1.30
C PRO A 40 7.10 2.64 2.30
N PRO A 41 8.36 2.29 1.98
CA PRO A 41 9.48 2.64 2.84
C PRO A 41 9.60 4.16 2.96
N CYS A 42 9.94 4.63 4.15
CA CYS A 42 10.25 6.04 4.38
C CYS A 42 11.41 6.45 3.46
N PRO A 43 11.31 7.54 2.68
CA PRO A 43 12.38 7.97 1.77
C PRO A 43 13.70 8.28 2.48
N ILE A 44 13.64 8.64 3.76
CA ILE A 44 14.82 9.00 4.56
C ILE A 44 15.47 7.76 5.18
N THR A 45 14.68 6.88 5.80
CA THR A 45 15.22 5.73 6.55
C THR A 45 15.23 4.43 5.77
N GLY A 46 14.54 4.36 4.63
CA GLY A 46 14.35 3.15 3.83
C GLY A 46 13.49 2.07 4.49
N ARG A 47 12.94 2.31 5.70
CA ARG A 47 12.18 1.32 6.48
C ARG A 47 10.68 1.48 6.28
N THR A 48 9.97 0.35 6.22
CA THR A 48 8.51 0.29 6.30
C THR A 48 8.08 0.18 7.75
N VAL A 49 7.55 1.28 8.29
CA VAL A 49 7.15 1.36 9.71
C VAL A 49 5.68 0.96 9.91
N LEU A 50 4.84 1.12 8.89
CA LEU A 50 3.40 0.89 8.97
C LEU A 50 2.95 -0.22 8.02
N ALA A 51 1.88 -0.91 8.39
CA ALA A 51 1.17 -1.83 7.52
C ALA A 51 -0.33 -1.80 7.81
N ALA A 52 -1.15 -2.07 6.80
CA ALA A 52 -2.58 -2.27 6.95
C ALA A 52 -2.90 -3.76 6.80
N LEU A 53 -3.63 -4.31 7.77
CA LEU A 53 -4.00 -5.72 7.85
C LEU A 53 -5.52 -5.83 7.75
N SER A 54 -6.05 -6.39 6.66
CA SER A 54 -7.47 -6.72 6.59
C SER A 54 -7.72 -8.08 7.24
N ASP A 55 -8.76 -8.22 8.06
CA ASP A 55 -9.07 -9.48 8.74
C ASP A 55 -10.37 -10.14 8.26
N ALA A 56 -10.56 -11.40 8.63
CA ALA A 56 -11.76 -12.17 8.28
C ALA A 56 -13.05 -11.65 8.97
N LEU A 57 -12.91 -10.87 10.04
CA LEU A 57 -14.02 -10.29 10.81
C LEU A 57 -14.50 -8.95 10.22
N GLY A 58 -13.92 -8.52 9.10
CA GLY A 58 -14.34 -7.31 8.38
C GLY A 58 -13.84 -6.01 9.01
N ARG A 59 -12.59 -6.03 9.46
CA ARG A 59 -11.86 -4.90 10.02
C ARG A 59 -10.56 -4.70 9.28
N VAL A 60 -10.03 -3.49 9.34
CA VAL A 60 -8.67 -3.15 8.90
C VAL A 60 -7.90 -2.65 10.12
N ILE A 61 -6.77 -3.29 10.42
CA ILE A 61 -5.83 -2.87 11.46
C ILE A 61 -4.75 -2.05 10.80
N ILE A 62 -4.47 -0.87 11.34
CA ILE A 62 -3.26 -0.13 11.06
C ILE A 62 -2.25 -0.57 12.11
N PHE A 63 -1.13 -1.12 11.67
CA PHE A 63 -0.14 -1.78 12.51
C PHE A 63 1.22 -1.10 12.34
N ASP A 64 1.86 -0.78 13.46
CA ASP A 64 3.25 -0.34 13.53
C ASP A 64 4.13 -1.60 13.57
N VAL A 65 4.84 -1.82 12.46
CA VAL A 65 5.68 -3.00 12.25
C VAL A 65 6.94 -2.93 13.09
N ASP A 66 7.51 -1.74 13.30
CA ASP A 66 8.73 -1.55 14.08
C ASP A 66 8.47 -1.79 15.58
N ARG A 67 7.33 -1.29 16.08
CA ARG A 67 6.94 -1.46 17.49
C ARG A 67 6.19 -2.76 17.77
N GLY A 68 5.69 -3.44 16.73
CA GLY A 68 4.86 -4.63 16.88
C GLY A 68 3.48 -4.32 17.50
N GLN A 69 2.91 -3.15 17.24
CA GLN A 69 1.69 -2.67 17.91
C GLN A 69 0.59 -2.27 16.92
N ALA A 70 -0.66 -2.59 17.27
CA ALA A 70 -1.80 -2.08 16.54
C ALA A 70 -2.02 -0.59 16.90
N VAL A 71 -1.86 0.29 15.91
CA VAL A 71 -2.08 1.74 16.04
C VAL A 71 -3.58 2.04 16.10
N ARG A 72 -4.35 1.41 15.20
CA ARG A 72 -5.79 1.66 15.08
C ARG A 72 -6.51 0.47 14.44
N ILE A 73 -7.81 0.34 14.73
CA ILE A 73 -8.70 -0.64 14.08
C ILE A 73 -9.90 0.09 13.47
N VAL A 74 -10.05 -0.02 12.15
CA VAL A 74 -11.24 0.42 11.40
C VAL A 74 -12.21 -0.76 11.31
N LYS A 75 -13.44 -0.57 11.79
CA LYS A 75 -14.48 -1.61 11.83
C LYS A 75 -15.49 -1.44 10.70
N GLY A 76 -16.20 -2.51 10.32
CA GLY A 76 -17.30 -2.45 9.36
C GLY A 76 -16.88 -2.37 7.89
N VAL A 77 -15.65 -2.78 7.60
CA VAL A 77 -14.97 -2.72 6.30
C VAL A 77 -14.72 -4.12 5.74
N ARG A 78 -15.77 -4.95 5.73
CA ARG A 78 -15.68 -6.35 5.27
C ARG A 78 -15.32 -6.43 3.78
N GLY A 79 -14.33 -7.26 3.47
CA GLY A 79 -13.82 -7.44 2.10
C GLY A 79 -13.08 -6.20 1.57
N ALA A 80 -12.58 -5.34 2.45
CA ALA A 80 -11.86 -4.15 2.03
C ALA A 80 -10.50 -4.49 1.41
N GLN A 81 -10.14 -3.71 0.40
CA GLN A 81 -8.80 -3.65 -0.18
C GLN A 81 -8.08 -2.42 0.37
N CYS A 82 -6.82 -2.59 0.72
CA CYS A 82 -6.01 -1.53 1.32
C CYS A 82 -4.87 -1.15 0.40
N ALA A 83 -4.60 0.16 0.29
CA ALA A 83 -3.45 0.67 -0.43
C ALA A 83 -2.94 1.95 0.23
N TRP A 84 -1.63 2.16 0.19
CA TRP A 84 -1.00 3.36 0.73
C TRP A 84 -0.72 4.34 -0.41
N GLY A 85 -0.96 5.63 -0.17
CA GLY A 85 -0.65 6.70 -1.11
C GLY A 85 -0.18 7.94 -0.36
N ALA A 86 0.52 8.84 -1.04
CA ALA A 86 0.81 10.15 -0.48
C ALA A 86 0.03 11.24 -1.19
N ILE A 87 -0.54 12.13 -0.38
CA ILE A 87 -1.28 13.29 -0.86
C ILE A 87 -0.44 14.54 -0.54
N PRO A 88 -0.25 15.47 -1.51
CA PRO A 88 0.38 16.75 -1.22
C PRO A 88 -0.48 17.57 -0.26
N ILE A 89 0.14 18.17 0.74
CA ILE A 89 -0.46 19.21 1.57
C ILE A 89 -0.38 20.51 0.78
N CYS A 90 -1.50 20.97 0.24
CA CYS A 90 -1.57 22.32 -0.31
C CYS A 90 -1.66 23.29 0.87
N ALA A 91 -0.57 24.01 1.17
CA ALA A 91 -0.66 25.16 2.07
C ALA A 91 -1.50 26.23 1.36
N GLN A 92 -2.71 26.49 1.85
CA GLN A 92 -3.46 27.67 1.43
C GLN A 92 -2.63 28.91 1.80
N GLY A 93 -2.14 29.66 0.81
CA GLY A 93 -1.66 31.02 1.01
C GLY A 93 -0.19 31.35 0.71
N SER A 94 0.61 30.49 0.07
CA SER A 94 1.95 30.91 -0.36
C SER A 94 2.06 30.99 -1.89
N ASP A 95 1.79 32.18 -2.44
CA ASP A 95 2.17 32.63 -3.79
C ASP A 95 3.70 32.75 -4.00
N SER A 96 4.50 31.99 -3.23
CA SER A 96 5.95 32.00 -3.37
C SER A 96 6.40 30.86 -4.28
N LYS A 97 6.95 31.26 -5.43
CA LYS A 97 7.73 30.44 -6.38
C LYS A 97 9.00 29.87 -5.72
N SER A 98 8.84 29.02 -4.71
CA SER A 98 9.94 28.26 -4.15
C SER A 98 9.90 26.84 -4.71
N ASP A 99 11.02 26.38 -5.27
CA ASP A 99 11.22 25.02 -5.81
C ASP A 99 11.12 23.90 -4.74
N SER A 100 10.58 24.20 -3.56
CA SER A 100 10.37 23.23 -2.48
C SER A 100 9.23 22.30 -2.89
N SER A 101 9.53 21.00 -3.02
CA SER A 101 8.52 19.98 -3.26
C SER A 101 7.45 20.07 -2.17
N PRO A 102 6.14 20.07 -2.52
CA PRO A 102 5.09 20.19 -1.53
C PRO A 102 5.23 19.11 -0.46
N ALA A 103 5.04 19.48 0.81
CA ALA A 103 4.97 18.51 1.89
C ALA A 103 3.91 17.46 1.57
N ARG A 104 4.18 16.19 1.85
CA ARG A 104 3.28 15.07 1.52
C ARG A 104 2.93 14.30 2.79
N VAL A 105 1.69 13.86 2.90
CA VAL A 105 1.21 13.02 4.01
C VAL A 105 0.89 11.63 3.50
N LEU A 106 1.36 10.62 4.22
CA LEU A 106 1.04 9.22 3.96
C LEU A 106 -0.40 8.94 4.42
N ILE A 107 -1.21 8.44 3.50
CA ILE A 107 -2.64 8.14 3.68
C ILE A 107 -2.88 6.67 3.37
N LEU A 108 -3.68 6.03 4.23
CA LEU A 108 -4.23 4.71 3.97
C LEU A 108 -5.58 4.85 3.25
N PHE A 109 -5.67 4.26 2.07
CA PHE A 109 -6.91 4.12 1.33
C PHE A 109 -7.53 2.76 1.60
N ILE A 110 -8.79 2.76 2.02
CA ILE A 110 -9.60 1.57 2.29
C ILE A 110 -10.74 1.55 1.28
N TYR A 111 -10.63 0.69 0.28
CA TYR A 111 -11.65 0.49 -0.74
C TYR A 111 -12.58 -0.64 -0.33
N LEU A 112 -13.90 -0.43 -0.45
CA LEU A 112 -14.91 -1.46 -0.25
C LEU A 112 -15.53 -1.83 -1.61
N PRO A 113 -15.03 -2.87 -2.31
CA PRO A 113 -15.48 -3.22 -3.66
C PRO A 113 -16.98 -3.47 -3.78
N ASN A 114 -17.57 -4.07 -2.73
CA ASN A 114 -18.99 -4.40 -2.68
C ASN A 114 -19.88 -3.15 -2.55
N ARG A 115 -19.36 -2.09 -1.91
CA ARG A 115 -20.12 -0.84 -1.70
C ARG A 115 -19.83 0.20 -2.79
N GLY A 116 -18.64 0.17 -3.37
CA GLY A 116 -18.16 1.21 -4.29
C GLY A 116 -17.77 2.48 -3.54
N ILE A 117 -17.20 2.34 -2.34
CA ILE A 117 -16.78 3.47 -1.51
C ILE A 117 -15.28 3.32 -1.24
N LEU A 118 -14.56 4.42 -1.38
CA LEU A 118 -13.15 4.53 -1.04
C LEU A 118 -13.00 5.53 0.11
N GLU A 119 -12.48 5.08 1.24
CA GLU A 119 -12.20 5.94 2.38
C GLU A 119 -10.70 6.23 2.50
N ALA A 120 -10.36 7.47 2.81
CA ALA A 120 -9.00 7.90 3.12
C ALA A 120 -8.84 8.08 4.63
N HIS A 121 -7.79 7.51 5.21
CA HIS A 121 -7.49 7.54 6.65
C HIS A 121 -6.04 7.94 6.89
N ILE A 122 -5.82 8.77 7.91
CA ILE A 122 -4.47 9.00 8.47
C ILE A 122 -4.18 7.87 9.46
N ALA A 123 -2.96 7.31 9.43
CA ALA A 123 -2.59 6.14 10.24
C ALA A 123 -2.88 6.30 11.75
N GLY A 124 -2.47 7.43 12.33
CA GLY A 124 -2.75 7.78 13.73
C GLY A 124 -4.00 8.65 13.91
N GLY A 125 -4.71 8.98 12.83
CA GLY A 125 -5.80 9.95 12.83
C GLY A 125 -7.14 9.31 12.45
N GLY A 126 -8.12 10.16 12.20
CA GLY A 126 -9.46 9.77 11.75
C GLY A 126 -9.58 9.49 10.25
N ARG A 127 -10.81 9.27 9.81
CA ARG A 127 -11.16 9.28 8.38
C ARG A 127 -11.09 10.73 7.91
N VAL A 128 -10.31 11.00 6.87
CA VAL A 128 -10.12 12.35 6.33
C VAL A 128 -10.93 12.62 5.07
N GLY A 129 -11.45 11.58 4.43
CA GLY A 129 -12.31 11.74 3.28
C GLY A 129 -12.93 10.41 2.86
N ALA A 130 -13.96 10.51 2.03
CA ALA A 130 -14.55 9.37 1.34
C ALA A 130 -15.05 9.79 -0.04
N VAL A 131 -14.87 8.93 -1.02
CA VAL A 131 -15.33 9.15 -2.40
C VAL A 131 -16.04 7.91 -2.92
N ASN A 132 -17.11 8.13 -3.68
CA ASN A 132 -17.81 7.06 -4.37
C ASN A 132 -17.03 6.69 -5.65
N VAL A 133 -16.81 5.39 -5.81
CA VAL A 133 -16.01 4.80 -6.88
C VAL A 133 -16.79 3.62 -7.48
N ALA A 134 -16.36 3.11 -8.64
CA ALA A 134 -17.03 1.97 -9.25
C ALA A 134 -17.01 0.75 -8.31
N ARG A 135 -18.05 -0.07 -8.37
CA ARG A 135 -18.12 -1.36 -7.65
C ARG A 135 -17.31 -2.42 -8.40
N GLY A 136 -16.84 -3.42 -7.66
CA GLY A 136 -16.14 -4.58 -8.25
C GLY A 136 -14.80 -4.23 -8.91
N GLY A 137 -14.23 -3.07 -8.63
CA GLY A 137 -12.90 -2.69 -9.10
C GLY A 137 -11.79 -3.32 -8.25
N ARG A 138 -10.56 -2.95 -8.56
CA ARG A 138 -9.36 -3.30 -7.80
C ARG A 138 -8.57 -2.05 -7.47
N LEU A 139 -8.23 -1.90 -6.19
CA LEU A 139 -7.36 -0.85 -5.69
C LEU A 139 -5.90 -1.24 -5.95
N VAL A 140 -5.14 -0.31 -6.53
CA VAL A 140 -3.72 -0.48 -6.83
C VAL A 140 -2.98 0.76 -6.35
N SER A 141 -1.86 0.57 -5.66
CA SER A 141 -0.94 1.66 -5.32
C SER A 141 0.35 1.55 -6.13
N GLU A 142 0.99 2.69 -6.33
CA GLU A 142 2.34 2.80 -6.84
C GLU A 142 3.32 2.63 -5.67
N HIS A 143 3.76 1.39 -5.46
CA HIS A 143 4.63 1.04 -4.32
C HIS A 143 6.12 1.26 -4.61
N ASN A 144 6.51 1.28 -5.88
CA ASN A 144 7.83 1.60 -6.37
C ASN A 144 7.65 2.33 -7.69
N GLY A 145 8.48 3.35 -7.99
CA GLY A 145 8.53 3.90 -9.34
C GLY A 145 8.67 2.76 -10.36
N ILE A 146 8.06 2.93 -11.53
CA ILE A 146 8.05 1.93 -12.62
C ILE A 146 9.44 1.30 -12.72
N LEU A 147 9.53 0.02 -12.39
CA LEU A 147 10.68 -0.81 -12.75
C LEU A 147 10.78 -0.78 -14.28
N GLY A 148 11.69 0.05 -14.80
CA GLY A 148 11.90 0.22 -16.24
C GLY A 148 11.89 1.66 -16.78
N ALA A 149 11.62 2.70 -15.99
CA ALA A 149 11.76 4.08 -16.45
C ALA A 149 13.24 4.49 -16.49
N GLY A 150 13.90 4.16 -17.60
CA GLY A 150 15.23 4.63 -17.94
C GLY A 150 15.29 6.16 -17.97
N ALA A 151 16.35 6.69 -17.37
CA ALA A 151 17.01 7.96 -17.66
C ALA A 151 16.28 8.89 -18.65
N GLN A 152 15.32 9.69 -18.18
CA GLN A 152 15.13 11.10 -18.52
C GLN A 152 14.12 11.76 -17.57
N GLY A 153 14.64 12.59 -16.66
CA GLY A 153 13.92 13.76 -16.14
C GLY A 153 12.96 13.56 -14.97
N ARG A 154 13.53 13.59 -13.76
CA ARG A 154 12.87 13.87 -12.46
C ARG A 154 12.24 12.67 -11.73
N TRP A 155 13.10 11.98 -11.01
CA TRP A 155 12.77 11.18 -9.84
C TRP A 155 12.24 12.10 -8.73
N THR A 156 10.95 12.05 -8.40
CA THR A 156 10.50 12.47 -7.06
C THR A 156 10.23 11.20 -6.28
N GLY A 157 11.24 10.68 -5.58
CA GLY A 157 11.15 9.48 -4.73
C GLY A 157 10.12 9.67 -3.62
N GLY A 158 8.85 9.44 -3.94
CA GLY A 158 7.73 9.62 -3.04
C GLY A 158 6.65 8.62 -3.40
N VAL A 159 6.04 8.07 -2.36
CA VAL A 159 4.83 7.23 -2.38
C VAL A 159 3.88 7.71 -3.48
N GLY A 160 3.67 6.84 -4.46
CA GLY A 160 2.95 7.20 -5.67
C GLY A 160 1.44 7.22 -5.48
N GLY A 161 0.75 7.56 -6.57
CA GLY A 161 -0.70 7.67 -6.59
C GLY A 161 -1.40 6.35 -6.27
N VAL A 162 -2.66 6.45 -5.87
CA VAL A 162 -3.56 5.30 -5.77
C VAL A 162 -4.50 5.32 -6.95
N TRP A 163 -4.78 4.14 -7.50
CA TRP A 163 -5.58 3.95 -8.70
C TRP A 163 -6.65 2.91 -8.45
N ILE A 164 -7.77 3.06 -9.15
CA ILE A 164 -8.82 2.05 -9.22
C ILE A 164 -8.88 1.54 -10.65
N VAL A 165 -8.71 0.23 -10.78
CA VAL A 165 -8.94 -0.51 -12.01
C VAL A 165 -10.37 -1.03 -11.97
N GLU A 166 -11.24 -0.52 -12.84
CA GLU A 166 -12.63 -0.93 -12.94
C GLU A 166 -12.76 -2.26 -13.67
N SER A 167 -13.87 -2.98 -13.45
CA SER A 167 -14.15 -4.25 -14.13
C SER A 167 -14.22 -4.12 -15.66
N GLY A 168 -14.57 -2.94 -16.17
CA GLY A 168 -14.55 -2.61 -17.60
C GLY A 168 -13.16 -2.27 -18.16
N GLY A 169 -12.08 -2.46 -17.39
CA GLY A 169 -10.70 -2.18 -17.82
C GLY A 169 -10.28 -0.71 -17.76
N ARG A 170 -11.18 0.20 -17.37
CA ARG A 170 -10.85 1.61 -17.17
C ARG A 170 -10.03 1.80 -15.90
N ILE A 171 -8.95 2.57 -16.00
CA ILE A 171 -8.10 2.93 -14.86
C ILE A 171 -8.36 4.39 -14.49
N ARG A 172 -8.61 4.66 -13.21
CA ARG A 172 -8.81 6.02 -12.69
C ARG A 172 -7.87 6.31 -11.53
N LYS A 173 -7.23 7.48 -11.55
CA LYS A 173 -6.49 7.98 -10.40
C LYS A 173 -7.46 8.35 -9.30
N VAL A 174 -7.13 7.99 -8.07
CA VAL A 174 -7.83 8.46 -6.88
C VAL A 174 -7.28 9.84 -6.53
N GLU A 175 -8.15 10.83 -6.59
CA GLU A 175 -7.87 12.17 -6.10
C GLU A 175 -8.80 12.42 -4.92
N VAL A 176 -8.21 12.51 -3.73
CA VAL A 176 -8.94 12.91 -2.51
C VAL A 176 -8.45 14.30 -2.15
N GLY A 177 -9.32 15.30 -2.34
CA GLY A 177 -9.09 16.64 -1.82
C GLY A 177 -9.14 16.56 -0.30
N LEU A 178 -8.01 16.84 0.36
CA LEU A 178 -7.96 17.01 1.80
C LEU A 178 -8.07 18.50 2.08
N ASP A 179 -9.23 18.94 2.58
CA ASP A 179 -9.36 20.27 3.16
C ASP A 179 -8.78 20.20 4.57
N MET A 180 -7.46 20.40 4.69
CA MET A 180 -6.78 20.46 5.98
C MET A 180 -6.89 21.87 6.56
N SER A 181 -8.07 22.26 7.01
CA SER A 181 -8.19 23.34 8.00
C SER A 181 -7.88 22.74 9.37
N ILE A 182 -6.60 22.74 9.76
CA ILE A 182 -6.16 22.44 11.13
C ILE A 182 -6.03 23.77 11.88
#